data_AF-A0A445LPU0-F1
#
_entry.id   AF-A0A445LPU0-F1
#
_cell.length_a   1.000
_cell.length_b   1.000
_cell.length_c   1.000
_cell.angle_alpha   90.00
_cell.angle_beta   90.00
_cell.angle_gamma   90.00
#
_symmetry.space_group_name_H-M   'P 1'
#
loop_
_entity.id
_entity.type
_entity.pdbx_description
1 polymer ?
#
loop_
_entity_poly.entity_id
_entity_poly.type
_entity_poly.pdbx_seq_one_letter_code
_entity_poly.pdbx_strand_id
1 'polypeptide(L)'
;LNLTNHPPPPPTSSADPWTSSLSARDTQNLKTKERSENETLHEKSKDIYFKYIWIQVITYHTYISRGVAVKDPSAPHGVRLLIEDYPYASDGLEIWDAIKSWVEEYVSFYYKSAEELQKDPELQAWWKELVEVGHGDLKDKPWWQKILTREELVEASTTLIWIASALHADVKLGQYPYGETLIDLTVIEILSRHESDEFYLGQRDGEAFKRFGKNLEEIEKKLIEKNNDETLRNCYGPTKMP
;
A
#
# COMPACT_ATOMS: atom_id res chain seq x y z
N LEU A 1 -9.01 -22.05 64.10
CA LEU A 1 -10.38 -21.59 63.79
C LEU A 1 -10.63 -21.84 62.32
N ASN A 2 -11.68 -22.62 62.07
CA ASN A 2 -12.07 -23.25 60.82
C ASN A 2 -12.79 -22.23 59.92
N LEU A 3 -12.45 -22.12 58.63
CA LEU A 3 -13.27 -21.45 57.60
C LEU A 3 -13.11 -22.17 56.26
N THR A 4 -13.46 -23.46 56.22
CA THR A 4 -14.03 -24.07 55.01
C THR A 4 -15.55 -23.87 55.08
N ASN A 5 -16.13 -23.15 54.12
CA ASN A 5 -17.53 -23.29 53.66
C ASN A 5 -17.85 -22.18 52.63
N HIS A 6 -17.60 -22.48 51.34
CA HIS A 6 -18.39 -21.89 50.26
C HIS A 6 -19.05 -23.03 49.49
N PRO A 7 -20.36 -22.97 49.21
CA PRO A 7 -21.07 -24.01 48.47
C PRO A 7 -20.62 -24.02 47.00
N PRO A 8 -20.66 -25.18 46.30
CA PRO A 8 -20.35 -25.25 44.89
C PRO A 8 -21.37 -24.45 44.05
N PRO A 9 -20.97 -23.89 42.90
CA PRO A 9 -21.89 -23.18 42.02
C PRO A 9 -22.95 -24.16 41.47
N PRO A 10 -24.17 -23.69 41.20
CA PRO A 10 -25.22 -24.52 40.61
C PRO A 10 -24.83 -24.95 39.18
N PRO A 11 -25.34 -26.09 38.68
CA PRO A 11 -25.07 -26.51 37.32
C PRO A 11 -25.67 -25.50 36.34
N THR A 12 -24.83 -24.91 35.48
CA THR A 12 -25.29 -24.05 34.38
C THR A 12 -25.93 -24.90 33.31
N SER A 13 -27.21 -25.19 33.49
CA SER A 13 -28.13 -25.50 32.39
C SER A 13 -28.74 -24.19 31.92
N SER A 14 -28.10 -23.55 30.94
CA SER A 14 -28.78 -22.57 30.09
C SER A 14 -28.28 -22.76 28.68
N ALA A 15 -28.98 -23.63 27.94
CA ALA A 15 -28.93 -23.60 26.48
C ALA A 15 -29.25 -22.17 26.03
N ASP A 16 -28.43 -21.66 25.11
CA ASP A 16 -28.57 -20.33 24.54
C ASP A 16 -29.96 -20.19 23.86
N PRO A 17 -30.76 -19.14 24.15
CA PRO A 17 -32.10 -18.99 23.56
C PRO A 17 -32.08 -18.80 22.04
N TRP A 18 -30.90 -18.56 21.45
CA TRP A 18 -30.71 -18.32 20.02
C TRP A 18 -30.37 -19.57 19.21
N THR A 19 -30.04 -20.70 19.84
CA THR A 19 -29.87 -21.97 19.12
C THR A 19 -31.18 -22.75 19.10
N SER A 20 -32.23 -22.16 18.52
CA SER A 20 -33.26 -22.99 17.90
C SER A 20 -32.58 -23.71 16.72
N SER A 21 -32.56 -25.04 16.75
CA SER A 21 -31.87 -25.84 15.74
C SER A 21 -32.45 -25.52 14.36
N LEU A 22 -31.74 -24.72 13.55
CA LEU A 22 -32.08 -24.50 12.16
C LEU A 22 -32.22 -25.86 11.50
N SER A 23 -33.29 -26.07 10.73
CA SER A 23 -33.42 -27.33 10.01
C SER A 23 -32.23 -27.48 9.05
N ALA A 24 -31.88 -28.71 8.70
CA ALA A 24 -30.83 -28.96 7.71
C ALA A 24 -31.09 -28.18 6.40
N ARG A 25 -32.37 -27.97 6.07
CA ARG A 25 -32.82 -27.21 4.90
C ARG A 25 -32.57 -25.71 5.05
N ASP A 26 -32.80 -25.13 6.23
CA ASP A 26 -32.54 -23.71 6.49
C ASP A 26 -31.05 -23.41 6.53
N THR A 27 -30.25 -24.33 7.08
CA THR A 27 -28.78 -24.25 7.06
C THR A 27 -28.25 -24.32 5.63
N GLN A 28 -28.81 -25.20 4.79
CA GLN A 28 -28.44 -25.30 3.38
C GLN A 28 -28.80 -24.04 2.59
N ASN A 29 -29.98 -23.46 2.85
CA ASN A 29 -30.44 -22.23 2.20
C ASN A 29 -29.54 -21.03 2.58
N LEU A 30 -29.14 -20.91 3.85
CA LEU A 30 -28.21 -19.86 4.31
C LEU A 30 -26.85 -19.99 3.64
N LYS A 31 -26.26 -21.19 3.61
CA LYS A 31 -24.98 -21.44 2.91
C LYS A 31 -25.05 -21.13 1.42
N THR A 32 -26.19 -21.42 0.78
CA THR A 32 -26.38 -21.14 -0.65
C THR A 32 -26.53 -19.64 -0.90
N LYS A 33 -27.21 -18.92 0.00
CA LYS A 33 -27.34 -17.46 -0.06
C LYS A 33 -25.99 -16.77 0.15
N GLU A 34 -25.25 -17.13 1.19
CA GLU A 34 -23.89 -16.62 1.46
C GLU A 34 -22.95 -16.87 0.27
N ARG A 35 -23.03 -18.06 -0.33
CA ARG A 35 -22.25 -18.39 -1.54
C ARG A 35 -22.60 -17.47 -2.70
N SER A 36 -23.90 -17.24 -2.96
CA SER A 36 -24.34 -16.34 -4.04
C SER A 36 -23.97 -14.87 -3.80
N GLU A 37 -23.99 -14.42 -2.55
CA GLU A 37 -23.59 -13.07 -2.16
C GLU A 37 -22.07 -12.91 -2.33
N ASN A 38 -21.28 -13.91 -1.93
CA ASN A 38 -19.83 -13.93 -2.13
C ASN A 38 -19.45 -13.98 -3.62
N GLU A 39 -20.15 -14.77 -4.45
CA GLU A 39 -19.96 -14.78 -5.90
C GLU A 39 -20.28 -13.43 -6.53
N THR A 40 -21.35 -12.77 -6.06
CA THR A 40 -21.73 -11.42 -6.52
C THR A 40 -20.71 -10.35 -6.10
N LEU A 41 -20.18 -10.44 -4.87
CA LEU A 41 -19.12 -9.55 -4.38
C LEU A 41 -17.82 -9.78 -5.13
N HIS A 42 -17.47 -11.03 -5.42
CA HIS A 42 -16.29 -11.38 -6.21
C HIS A 42 -16.39 -10.81 -7.64
N GLU A 43 -17.55 -10.90 -8.29
CA GLU A 43 -17.72 -10.37 -9.64
C GLU A 43 -17.70 -8.83 -9.66
N LYS A 44 -18.33 -8.17 -8.67
CA LYS A 44 -18.20 -6.72 -8.47
C LYS A 44 -16.75 -6.32 -8.19
N SER A 45 -16.02 -7.13 -7.43
CA SER A 45 -14.60 -6.92 -7.15
C SER A 45 -13.76 -6.99 -8.41
N LYS A 46 -14.04 -7.90 -9.35
CA LYS A 46 -13.37 -7.92 -10.66
C LYS A 46 -13.66 -6.67 -11.48
N ASP A 47 -14.92 -6.26 -11.58
CA ASP A 47 -15.29 -5.01 -12.30
C ASP A 47 -14.62 -3.76 -11.68
N ILE A 48 -14.50 -3.74 -10.35
CA ILE A 48 -13.77 -2.70 -9.62
C ILE A 48 -12.27 -2.81 -9.91
N TYR A 49 -11.68 -4.01 -9.84
CA TYR A 49 -10.28 -4.28 -10.13
C TYR A 49 -9.88 -3.73 -11.51
N PHE A 50 -10.67 -4.02 -12.54
CA PHE A 50 -10.47 -3.51 -13.90
C PHE A 50 -10.48 -1.97 -14.00
N LYS A 51 -11.18 -1.29 -13.10
CA LYS A 51 -11.36 0.17 -13.09
C LYS A 51 -10.43 0.89 -12.11
N TYR A 52 -10.02 0.24 -11.03
CA TYR A 52 -9.34 0.84 -9.88
C TYR A 52 -7.83 0.61 -9.84
N ILE A 53 -7.32 -0.52 -10.36
CA ILE A 53 -5.88 -0.84 -10.23
C ILE A 53 -4.96 0.17 -10.89
N TRP A 54 -5.44 0.95 -11.85
CA TRP A 54 -4.64 2.03 -12.43
C TRP A 54 -5.13 3.43 -12.02
N ILE A 55 -6.46 3.58 -11.88
CA ILE A 55 -7.20 4.62 -11.12
C ILE A 55 -6.44 5.29 -9.97
N GLN A 56 -5.94 4.43 -9.08
CA GLN A 56 -5.52 4.78 -7.72
C GLN A 56 -4.01 4.79 -7.54
N VAL A 57 -3.28 4.16 -8.47
CA VAL A 57 -1.98 3.58 -8.14
C VAL A 57 -0.81 4.52 -8.40
N ILE A 58 -1.01 5.61 -9.14
CA ILE A 58 0.03 6.62 -9.33
C ILE A 58 -0.43 7.91 -8.65
N THR A 59 -0.03 8.12 -7.38
CA THR A 59 -0.44 9.24 -6.51
C THR A 59 -0.76 10.54 -7.26
N TYR A 60 0.20 11.14 -7.95
CA TYR A 60 -0.03 12.43 -8.60
C TYR A 60 -0.97 12.34 -9.83
N HIS A 61 -0.90 11.29 -10.65
CA HIS A 61 -1.86 11.04 -11.73
C HIS A 61 -3.26 10.77 -11.21
N THR A 62 -3.36 10.07 -10.09
CA THR A 62 -4.57 9.78 -9.34
C THR A 62 -5.22 11.06 -8.85
N TYR A 63 -4.46 11.96 -8.22
CA TYR A 63 -4.98 13.24 -7.74
C TYR A 63 -5.43 14.15 -8.88
N ILE A 64 -4.68 14.20 -9.99
CA ILE A 64 -5.08 14.97 -11.17
C ILE A 64 -6.34 14.39 -11.82
N SER A 65 -6.40 13.07 -12.01
CA SER A 65 -7.54 12.40 -12.67
C SER A 65 -8.82 12.49 -11.85
N ARG A 66 -8.72 12.58 -10.53
CA ARG A 66 -9.86 12.85 -9.63
C ARG A 66 -10.23 14.32 -9.52
N GLY A 67 -9.48 15.22 -10.13
CA GLY A 67 -9.71 16.66 -10.06
C GLY A 67 -9.46 17.23 -8.66
N VAL A 68 -8.54 16.64 -7.89
CA VAL A 68 -8.12 17.14 -6.56
C VAL A 68 -6.71 17.74 -6.58
N ALA A 69 -6.02 17.68 -7.71
CA ALA A 69 -4.74 18.35 -7.96
C ALA A 69 -4.61 18.81 -9.42
N VAL A 70 -3.68 19.73 -9.67
CA VAL A 70 -3.28 20.18 -11.01
C VAL A 70 -1.77 20.09 -11.16
N LYS A 71 -1.28 19.86 -12.39
CA LYS A 71 0.17 19.92 -12.67
C LYS A 71 0.68 21.33 -12.40
N ASP A 72 1.75 21.41 -11.64
CA ASP A 72 2.42 22.67 -11.32
C ASP A 72 3.92 22.38 -11.11
N PRO A 73 4.75 22.55 -12.15
CA PRO A 73 6.19 22.29 -12.05
C PRO A 73 6.92 23.17 -11.04
N SER A 74 6.29 24.24 -10.55
CA SER A 74 6.85 25.11 -9.51
C SER A 74 6.52 24.64 -8.08
N ALA A 75 5.55 23.74 -7.94
CA ALA A 75 5.20 23.13 -6.66
C ALA A 75 6.23 22.05 -6.27
N PRO A 76 6.44 21.79 -4.96
CA PRO A 76 7.46 20.85 -4.48
C PRO A 76 7.40 19.46 -5.12
N HIS A 77 6.18 18.95 -5.34
CA HIS A 77 5.93 17.61 -5.87
C HIS A 77 5.54 17.61 -7.36
N GLY A 78 5.75 18.74 -8.07
CA GLY A 78 5.32 18.92 -9.47
C GLY A 78 3.80 18.99 -9.66
N VAL A 79 3.04 18.97 -8.58
CA VAL A 79 1.57 19.13 -8.54
C VAL A 79 1.16 20.05 -7.40
N ARG A 80 0.08 20.79 -7.63
CA ARG A 80 -0.58 21.61 -6.60
C ARG A 80 -1.93 21.01 -6.26
N LEU A 81 -2.13 20.71 -4.98
CA LEU A 81 -3.42 20.24 -4.47
C LEU A 81 -4.45 21.37 -4.54
N LEU A 82 -5.70 21.03 -4.84
CA LEU A 82 -6.82 21.97 -4.79
C LEU A 82 -7.39 22.12 -3.38
N ILE A 83 -7.15 21.13 -2.53
CA ILE A 83 -7.40 21.17 -1.10
C ILE A 83 -6.01 21.10 -0.44
N GLU A 84 -5.51 22.24 0.03
CA GLU A 84 -4.13 22.34 0.54
C GLU A 84 -3.94 21.47 1.79
N ASP A 85 -4.89 21.54 2.73
CA ASP A 85 -4.94 20.68 3.91
C ASP A 85 -5.72 19.38 3.59
N TYR A 86 -5.21 18.57 2.66
CA TYR A 86 -5.74 17.22 2.41
C TYR A 86 -4.74 16.18 2.93
N PRO A 87 -4.88 15.70 4.18
CA PRO A 87 -3.83 14.94 4.87
C PRO A 87 -3.32 13.74 4.08
N TYR A 88 -4.22 12.87 3.61
CA TYR A 88 -3.87 11.72 2.77
C TYR A 88 -3.03 12.11 1.54
N ALA A 89 -3.42 13.17 0.83
CA ALA A 89 -2.74 13.56 -0.39
C ALA A 89 -1.41 14.25 -0.12
N SER A 90 -1.35 15.17 0.84
CA SER A 90 -0.11 15.86 1.18
C SER A 90 0.94 14.91 1.77
N ASP A 91 0.53 13.98 2.63
CA ASP A 91 1.46 13.08 3.31
C ASP A 91 1.92 11.98 2.36
N GLY A 92 0.99 11.50 1.53
CA GLY A 92 1.31 10.56 0.47
C GLY A 92 2.29 11.11 -0.57
N LEU A 93 2.24 12.41 -0.88
CA LEU A 93 3.20 13.04 -1.79
C LEU A 93 4.63 13.09 -1.21
N GLU A 94 4.78 13.39 0.08
CA GLU A 94 6.10 13.36 0.75
C GLU A 94 6.70 11.93 0.73
N ILE A 95 5.90 10.92 1.06
CA ILE A 95 6.34 9.52 1.04
C ILE A 95 6.65 9.04 -0.38
N TRP A 96 5.80 9.39 -1.36
CA TRP A 96 6.01 9.04 -2.76
C TRP A 96 7.33 9.62 -3.29
N ASP A 97 7.62 10.89 -3.03
CA ASP A 97 8.86 11.52 -3.49
C ASP A 97 10.09 10.91 -2.82
N ALA A 98 9.99 10.50 -1.55
CA ALA A 98 11.06 9.78 -0.87
C ALA A 98 11.34 8.42 -1.52
N ILE A 99 10.30 7.64 -1.81
CA ILE A 99 10.44 6.35 -2.50
C ILE A 99 11.05 6.58 -3.88
N LYS A 100 10.48 7.51 -4.66
CA LYS A 100 10.93 7.79 -6.02
C LYS A 100 12.40 8.20 -6.06
N SER A 101 12.83 9.07 -5.14
CA SER A 101 14.22 9.52 -5.04
C SER A 101 15.17 8.36 -4.74
N TRP A 102 14.78 7.45 -3.84
CA TRP A 102 15.57 6.26 -3.54
C TRP A 102 15.66 5.30 -4.73
N VAL A 103 14.53 5.03 -5.38
CA VAL A 103 14.48 4.18 -6.59
C VAL A 103 15.32 4.78 -7.71
N GLU A 104 15.24 6.09 -7.94
CA GLU A 104 16.02 6.78 -8.97
C GLU A 104 17.52 6.67 -8.72
N GLU A 105 17.96 6.83 -7.47
CA GLU A 105 19.34 6.63 -7.09
C GLU A 105 19.80 5.17 -7.29
N TYR A 106 18.99 4.20 -6.86
CA TYR A 106 19.27 2.78 -7.02
C TYR A 106 19.33 2.38 -8.51
N VAL A 107 18.31 2.70 -9.30
CA VAL A 107 18.27 2.38 -10.74
C VAL A 107 19.43 3.05 -11.48
N SER A 108 19.76 4.31 -11.16
CA SER A 108 20.89 5.00 -11.76
C SER A 108 22.25 4.40 -11.39
N PHE A 109 22.32 3.66 -10.28
CA PHE A 109 23.52 2.93 -9.90
C PHE A 109 23.77 1.72 -10.81
N TYR A 110 22.74 0.92 -11.11
CA TYR A 110 22.89 -0.30 -11.92
C TYR A 110 22.79 -0.06 -13.43
N TYR A 111 21.94 0.87 -13.87
CA TYR A 111 21.75 1.18 -15.28
C TYR A 111 22.28 2.58 -15.60
N LYS A 112 23.37 2.65 -16.36
CA LYS A 112 24.01 3.91 -16.79
C LYS A 112 23.38 4.49 -18.04
N SER A 113 22.74 3.65 -18.85
CA SER A 113 22.05 4.08 -20.06
C SER A 113 20.82 3.23 -20.37
N ALA A 114 19.97 3.74 -21.26
CA ALA A 114 18.80 3.00 -21.73
C ALA A 114 19.20 1.71 -22.48
N GLU A 115 20.36 1.70 -23.15
CA GLU A 115 20.87 0.54 -23.87
C GLU A 115 21.25 -0.61 -22.94
N GLU A 116 21.77 -0.33 -21.74
CA GLU A 116 22.05 -1.38 -20.74
C GLU A 116 20.76 -2.02 -20.26
N LEU A 117 19.74 -1.20 -19.95
CA LEU A 117 18.42 -1.63 -19.48
C LEU A 117 17.68 -2.47 -20.53
N GLN A 118 17.75 -2.07 -21.81
CA GLN A 118 17.13 -2.82 -22.91
C GLN A 118 17.83 -4.15 -23.22
N LYS A 119 19.11 -4.28 -22.85
CA LYS A 119 19.89 -5.51 -23.06
C LYS A 119 19.78 -6.48 -21.89
N ASP A 120 19.19 -6.07 -20.78
CA ASP A 120 18.96 -6.91 -19.61
C ASP A 120 17.83 -7.92 -19.90
N PRO A 121 18.14 -9.21 -20.11
CA PRO A 121 17.12 -10.18 -20.46
C PRO A 121 16.19 -10.52 -19.29
N GLU A 122 16.68 -10.39 -18.05
CA GLU A 122 15.92 -10.74 -16.85
C GLU A 122 14.89 -9.65 -16.54
N LEU A 123 15.30 -8.38 -16.59
CA LEU A 123 14.39 -7.25 -16.41
C LEU A 123 13.28 -7.25 -17.47
N GLN A 124 13.63 -7.48 -18.74
CA GLN A 124 12.66 -7.51 -19.84
C GLN A 124 11.70 -8.71 -19.70
N ALA A 125 12.20 -9.88 -19.28
CA ALA A 125 11.37 -11.05 -19.05
C ALA A 125 10.42 -10.85 -17.86
N TRP A 126 10.92 -10.29 -16.75
CA TRP A 126 10.13 -9.98 -15.56
C TRP A 126 8.96 -9.06 -15.88
N TRP A 127 9.22 -7.93 -16.55
CA TRP A 127 8.15 -6.99 -16.89
C TRP A 127 7.13 -7.60 -17.84
N LYS A 128 7.62 -8.37 -18.84
CA LYS A 128 6.75 -9.09 -19.76
C LYS A 128 5.86 -10.10 -19.04
N GLU A 129 6.39 -10.88 -18.12
CA GLU A 129 5.62 -11.84 -17.34
C GLU A 129 4.57 -11.14 -16.45
N LEU A 130 4.96 -10.06 -15.79
CA LEU A 130 4.05 -9.24 -14.98
C LEU A 130 2.84 -8.78 -15.80
N VAL A 131 3.07 -8.28 -17.02
CA VAL A 131 2.01 -7.74 -17.89
C VAL A 131 1.22 -8.84 -18.61
N GLU A 132 1.90 -9.81 -19.23
CA GLU A 132 1.25 -10.79 -20.10
C GLU A 132 0.65 -11.99 -19.33
N VAL A 133 1.19 -12.29 -18.15
CA VAL A 133 0.75 -13.42 -17.31
C VAL A 133 0.08 -12.91 -16.04
N GLY A 134 0.79 -12.12 -15.22
CA GLY A 134 0.28 -11.62 -13.95
C GLY A 134 -1.00 -10.78 -14.10
N HIS A 135 -0.99 -9.88 -15.08
CA HIS A 135 -2.12 -9.04 -15.47
C HIS A 135 -2.55 -9.29 -16.93
N GLY A 136 -2.54 -10.56 -17.36
CA GLY A 136 -2.77 -10.94 -18.77
C GLY A 136 -4.17 -10.59 -19.32
N ASP A 137 -5.13 -10.36 -18.44
CA ASP A 137 -6.46 -9.81 -18.72
C ASP A 137 -6.43 -8.32 -19.14
N LEU A 138 -5.35 -7.62 -18.77
CA LEU A 138 -5.10 -6.21 -19.04
C LEU A 138 -3.92 -5.96 -20.00
N LYS A 139 -3.19 -6.99 -20.45
CA LYS A 139 -1.96 -6.83 -21.27
C LYS A 139 -2.08 -5.92 -22.50
N ASP A 140 -3.27 -5.86 -23.10
CA ASP A 140 -3.53 -5.13 -24.35
C ASP A 140 -3.86 -3.64 -24.12
N LYS A 141 -3.78 -3.16 -22.88
CA LYS A 141 -4.13 -1.78 -22.53
C LYS A 141 -2.99 -0.79 -22.83
N PRO A 142 -3.29 0.43 -23.29
CA PRO A 142 -2.29 1.37 -23.81
C PRO A 142 -1.44 2.05 -22.73
N TRP A 143 -1.75 1.84 -21.45
CA TRP A 143 -1.07 2.48 -20.32
C TRP A 143 0.08 1.67 -19.75
N TRP A 144 0.34 0.46 -20.26
CA TRP A 144 1.54 -0.29 -19.87
C TRP A 144 2.80 0.41 -20.36
N GLN A 145 3.70 0.70 -19.43
CA GLN A 145 5.06 1.14 -19.74
C GLN A 145 5.80 0.01 -20.46
N LYS A 146 6.80 0.37 -21.26
CA LYS A 146 7.60 -0.60 -22.01
C LYS A 146 8.88 -1.01 -21.29
N ILE A 147 9.28 -0.25 -20.26
CA ILE A 147 10.52 -0.46 -19.50
C ILE A 147 11.73 -0.49 -20.45
N LEU A 148 11.86 0.57 -21.24
CA LEU A 148 12.96 0.81 -22.17
C LEU A 148 13.87 1.95 -21.72
N THR A 149 13.40 2.79 -20.79
CA THR A 149 14.17 3.88 -20.19
C THR A 149 14.22 3.75 -18.67
N ARG A 150 15.18 4.46 -18.05
CA ARG A 150 15.30 4.49 -16.59
C ARG A 150 14.12 5.17 -15.95
N GLU A 151 13.57 6.20 -16.57
CA GLU A 151 12.41 6.92 -16.07
C GLU A 151 11.18 6.01 -16.00
N GLU A 152 10.97 5.16 -17.01
CA GLU A 152 9.90 4.15 -17.00
C GLU A 152 10.12 3.12 -15.89
N LEU A 153 11.34 2.61 -15.72
CA LEU A 153 11.66 1.66 -14.66
C LEU A 153 11.50 2.27 -13.26
N VAL A 154 11.97 3.50 -13.08
CA VAL A 154 11.83 4.23 -11.81
C VAL A 154 10.36 4.42 -11.47
N GLU A 155 9.53 4.82 -12.43
CA GLU A 155 8.10 5.00 -12.20
C GLU A 155 7.40 3.68 -11.89
N ALA A 156 7.70 2.60 -12.62
CA ALA A 156 7.16 1.26 -12.34
C ALA A 156 7.54 0.76 -10.94
N SER A 157 8.82 0.81 -10.59
CA SER A 157 9.32 0.33 -9.30
C SER A 157 8.81 1.16 -8.13
N THR A 158 8.79 2.50 -8.28
CA THR A 158 8.19 3.41 -7.28
C THR A 158 6.73 3.05 -7.03
N THR A 159 5.99 2.79 -8.12
CA THR A 159 4.58 2.41 -8.06
C THR A 159 4.39 1.10 -7.30
N LEU A 160 5.18 0.06 -7.61
CA LEU A 160 5.10 -1.24 -6.93
C LEU A 160 5.39 -1.11 -5.43
N ILE A 161 6.43 -0.36 -5.07
CA ILE A 161 6.80 -0.14 -3.66
C ILE A 161 5.71 0.66 -2.94
N TRP A 162 5.17 1.71 -3.56
CA TRP A 162 4.08 2.50 -3.01
C TRP A 162 2.83 1.65 -2.72
N ILE A 163 2.42 0.80 -3.68
CA ILE A 163 1.29 -0.12 -3.50
C ILE A 163 1.54 -1.06 -2.31
N ALA A 164 2.73 -1.68 -2.27
CA ALA A 164 3.08 -2.68 -1.28
C ALA A 164 3.31 -2.11 0.13
N SER A 165 3.53 -0.79 0.25
CA SER A 165 3.84 -0.12 1.52
C SER A 165 2.77 0.91 1.88
N ALA A 166 2.96 2.18 1.52
CA ALA A 166 2.15 3.30 1.98
C ALA A 166 0.66 3.17 1.62
N LEU A 167 0.34 2.70 0.41
CA LEU A 167 -1.07 2.50 0.02
C LEU A 167 -1.70 1.35 0.81
N HIS A 168 -0.96 0.25 0.98
CA HIS A 168 -1.43 -0.89 1.78
C HIS A 168 -1.66 -0.47 3.24
N ALA A 169 -0.71 0.24 3.84
CA ALA A 169 -0.80 0.78 5.19
C ALA A 169 -2.02 1.70 5.35
N ASP A 170 -2.21 2.67 4.45
CA ASP A 170 -3.30 3.65 4.55
C ASP A 170 -4.69 3.01 4.53
N VAL A 171 -4.92 2.08 3.59
CA VAL A 171 -6.21 1.38 3.49
C VAL A 171 -6.46 0.46 4.68
N LYS A 172 -5.41 -0.07 5.30
CA LYS A 172 -5.47 -1.05 6.38
C LYS A 172 -5.53 -0.41 7.77
N LEU A 173 -4.81 0.68 8.01
CA LEU A 173 -4.79 1.43 9.26
C LEU A 173 -6.14 2.08 9.58
N GLY A 174 -6.97 2.36 8.57
CA GLY A 174 -8.37 2.76 8.77
C GLY A 174 -9.28 1.66 9.35
N GLN A 175 -8.84 0.39 9.37
CA GLN A 175 -9.63 -0.76 9.82
C GLN A 175 -9.21 -1.28 11.22
N TYR A 176 -7.95 -1.13 11.64
CA TYR A 176 -7.43 -1.58 12.95
C TYR A 176 -6.29 -0.68 13.48
N PRO A 177 -6.21 -0.33 14.79
CA PRO A 177 -5.19 0.60 15.29
C PRO A 177 -3.78 -0.02 15.47
N TYR A 178 -2.77 0.69 14.98
CA TYR A 178 -1.35 0.82 15.40
C TYR A 178 -0.37 -0.38 15.41
N GLY A 179 -0.76 -1.63 15.14
CA GLY A 179 0.17 -2.77 15.21
C GLY A 179 1.04 -3.04 13.96
N GLU A 180 0.73 -2.44 12.81
CA GLU A 180 1.11 -3.00 11.50
C GLU A 180 2.10 -2.19 10.66
N THR A 181 2.43 -0.96 11.06
CA THR A 181 3.50 -0.15 10.42
C THR A 181 4.83 -0.90 10.37
N LEU A 182 5.09 -1.75 11.37
CA LEU A 182 6.28 -2.60 11.40
C LEU A 182 6.25 -3.68 10.31
N ILE A 183 5.06 -4.17 9.91
CA ILE A 183 4.93 -5.17 8.84
C ILE A 183 5.16 -4.51 7.47
N ASP A 184 4.59 -3.33 7.23
CA ASP A 184 4.77 -2.63 5.96
C ASP A 184 6.21 -2.12 5.78
N LEU A 185 6.87 -1.68 6.86
CA LEU A 185 8.32 -1.43 6.88
C LEU A 185 9.11 -2.73 6.68
N THR A 186 8.66 -3.87 7.21
CA THR A 186 9.32 -5.15 6.94
C THR A 186 9.18 -5.58 5.49
N VAL A 187 8.14 -5.22 4.74
CA VAL A 187 8.08 -5.53 3.29
C VAL A 187 9.19 -4.78 2.55
N ILE A 188 9.36 -3.49 2.81
CA ILE A 188 10.49 -2.72 2.25
C ILE A 188 11.82 -3.32 2.71
N GLU A 189 11.94 -3.66 3.99
CA GLU A 189 13.15 -4.25 4.57
C GLU A 189 13.45 -5.66 4.00
N ILE A 190 12.43 -6.50 3.77
CA ILE A 190 12.53 -7.86 3.24
C ILE A 190 12.86 -7.83 1.75
N LEU A 191 12.19 -6.97 0.98
CA LEU A 191 12.55 -6.70 -0.43
C LEU A 191 13.99 -6.17 -0.54
N SER A 192 14.49 -5.47 0.48
CA SER A 192 15.87 -4.98 0.54
C SER A 192 16.87 -5.97 1.17
N ARG A 193 16.40 -7.01 1.86
CA ARG A 193 17.25 -8.02 2.55
C ARG A 193 17.45 -9.29 1.73
N HIS A 194 16.59 -9.58 0.75
CA HIS A 194 16.70 -10.78 -0.10
C HIS A 194 17.77 -10.70 -1.21
N GLU A 195 18.89 -10.04 -0.95
CA GLU A 195 20.13 -10.11 -1.74
C GLU A 195 21.37 -10.43 -0.87
N SER A 196 21.20 -10.77 0.42
CA SER A 196 22.34 -11.08 1.31
C SER A 196 23.15 -12.33 0.92
N ASP A 197 22.61 -13.13 0.02
CA ASP A 197 23.12 -14.43 -0.41
C ASP A 197 23.82 -14.32 -1.77
N GLU A 198 23.60 -13.21 -2.50
CA GLU A 198 24.24 -12.93 -3.78
C GLU A 198 25.61 -12.29 -3.55
N PHE A 199 26.63 -12.99 -4.00
CA PHE A 199 28.03 -12.60 -3.84
C PHE A 199 28.37 -11.45 -4.82
N TYR A 200 27.99 -10.20 -4.48
CA TYR A 200 28.46 -9.02 -5.21
C TYR A 200 29.63 -8.33 -4.51
N LEU A 201 30.58 -7.94 -5.35
CA LEU A 201 31.88 -7.37 -5.04
C LEU A 201 31.72 -5.93 -4.49
N GLY A 202 31.77 -5.74 -3.16
CA GLY A 202 32.28 -4.50 -2.55
C GLY A 202 31.28 -3.49 -1.94
N GLN A 203 30.78 -3.77 -0.73
CA GLN A 203 30.74 -2.86 0.43
C GLN A 203 30.08 -1.44 0.36
N ARG A 204 29.20 -1.11 -0.61
CA ARG A 204 28.54 0.23 -0.65
C ARG A 204 27.00 0.24 -0.69
N ASP A 205 26.32 -0.90 -0.71
CA ASP A 205 24.84 -0.99 -0.84
C ASP A 205 24.01 -0.49 0.34
N GLY A 206 24.64 0.03 1.41
CA GLY A 206 23.92 0.61 2.55
C GLY A 206 23.67 2.12 2.46
N GLU A 207 24.31 2.87 1.57
CA GLU A 207 24.32 4.34 1.69
C GLU A 207 23.06 5.03 1.17
N ALA A 208 22.58 4.62 0.00
CA ALA A 208 21.32 5.13 -0.57
C ALA A 208 20.13 4.74 0.32
N PHE A 209 20.12 3.51 0.83
CA PHE A 209 19.09 3.05 1.77
C PHE A 209 19.15 3.79 3.11
N LYS A 210 20.34 4.09 3.64
CA LYS A 210 20.49 4.94 4.84
C LYS A 210 19.96 6.35 4.61
N ARG A 211 20.23 6.95 3.43
CA ARG A 211 19.66 8.26 3.06
C ARG A 211 18.13 8.19 2.99
N PHE A 212 17.59 7.14 2.40
CA PHE A 212 16.15 6.92 2.34
C PHE A 212 15.54 6.81 3.75
N GLY A 213 16.13 6.00 4.64
CA GLY A 213 15.70 5.91 6.04
C GLY A 213 15.74 7.26 6.76
N LYS A 214 16.80 8.03 6.60
CA LYS A 214 16.91 9.39 7.16
C LYS A 214 15.84 10.34 6.60
N ASN A 215 15.53 10.23 5.32
CA ASN A 215 14.46 11.03 4.70
C ASN A 215 13.09 10.67 5.30
N LEU A 216 12.81 9.37 5.52
CA LEU A 216 11.58 8.94 6.18
C LEU A 216 11.49 9.45 7.63
N GLU A 217 12.58 9.46 8.39
CA GLU A 217 12.61 10.05 9.74
C GLU A 217 12.35 11.57 9.71
N GLU A 218 12.81 12.28 8.68
CA GLU A 218 12.54 13.70 8.49
C GLU A 218 11.07 13.93 8.10
N ILE A 219 10.50 13.09 7.25
CA ILE A 219 9.07 13.10 6.91
C ILE A 219 8.22 12.85 8.15
N GLU A 220 8.53 11.82 8.96
CA GLU A 220 7.81 11.53 10.20
C GLU A 220 7.76 12.75 11.13
N LYS A 221 8.89 13.46 11.29
CA LYS A 221 8.93 14.70 12.08
C LYS A 221 8.02 15.78 11.49
N LYS A 222 8.06 16.00 10.18
CA LYS A 222 7.15 16.95 9.51
C LYS A 222 5.69 16.58 9.73
N LEU A 223 5.34 15.29 9.64
CA LEU A 223 3.98 14.80 9.85
C LEU A 223 3.53 14.99 11.29
N ILE A 224 4.40 14.74 12.27
CA ILE A 224 4.12 15.02 13.69
C ILE A 224 3.90 16.51 13.91
N GLU A 225 4.75 17.38 13.35
CA GLU A 225 4.59 18.84 13.46
C GLU A 225 3.27 19.30 12.83
N LYS A 226 2.97 18.80 11.63
CA LYS A 226 1.72 19.06 10.91
C LYS A 226 0.51 18.62 11.72
N ASN A 227 0.58 17.43 12.30
CA ASN A 227 -0.43 16.92 13.20
C ASN A 227 -0.50 17.68 14.52
N ASN A 228 0.40 18.59 14.87
CA ASN A 228 0.26 19.46 16.05
C ASN A 228 -0.18 20.89 15.68
N ASP A 229 -0.34 21.19 14.39
CA ASP A 229 -0.78 22.51 13.92
C ASP A 229 -2.31 22.63 13.98
N GLU A 230 -2.80 23.42 14.94
CA GLU A 230 -4.25 23.67 15.14
C GLU A 230 -4.91 24.40 13.96
N THR A 231 -4.12 25.00 13.04
CA THR A 231 -4.65 25.63 11.83
C THR A 231 -5.05 24.61 10.77
N LEU A 232 -4.48 23.40 10.81
CA LEU A 232 -4.76 22.28 9.90
C LEU A 232 -5.92 21.42 10.43
N ARG A 233 -7.14 21.93 10.20
CA ARG A 233 -8.36 21.34 10.76
C ARG A 233 -8.68 19.96 10.20
N ASN A 234 -8.24 19.66 8.99
CA ASN A 234 -8.53 18.37 8.35
C ASN A 234 -7.65 17.23 8.90
N CYS A 235 -6.54 17.55 9.59
CA CYS A 235 -5.73 16.56 10.31
C CYS A 235 -6.45 16.01 11.56
N TYR A 236 -7.26 16.81 12.24
CA TYR A 236 -7.87 16.42 13.52
C TYR A 236 -9.36 16.08 13.42
N GLY A 237 -10.09 16.93 12.70
CA GLY A 237 -11.54 16.96 12.68
C GLY A 237 -12.18 17.13 14.09
N PRO A 238 -13.52 17.05 14.16
CA PRO A 238 -14.25 17.14 15.43
C PRO A 238 -14.02 15.94 16.37
N THR A 239 -13.49 14.84 15.85
CA THR A 239 -13.19 13.60 16.58
C THR A 239 -11.83 13.61 17.29
N LYS A 240 -10.98 14.63 17.04
CA LYS A 240 -9.65 14.79 17.63
C LYS A 240 -8.75 13.56 17.40
N MET A 241 -8.68 13.10 16.17
CA MET A 241 -7.89 11.95 15.74
C MET A 241 -6.84 12.43 14.73
N PRO A 242 -5.63 12.83 15.20
CA PRO A 242 -4.51 13.17 14.34
C PRO A 242 -3.91 11.93 13.64
#